data_AF-A0A6N1XCU2-F1
#
_entry.id   AF-A0A6N1XCU2-F1
#
_cell.length_a   1.000
_cell.length_b   1.000
_cell.length_c   1.000
_cell.angle_alpha   90.00
_cell.angle_beta   90.00
_cell.angle_gamma   90.00
#
_symmetry.space_group_name_H-M   'P 1'
#
loop_
_entity.id
_entity.type
_entity.pdbx_description
1 polymer ?
#
loop_
_entity_poly.entity_id
_entity_poly.type
_entity_poly.pdbx_seq_one_letter_code
_entity_poly.pdbx_strand_id
1 'polypeptide(L)'
;MSYGVLLILHLLAAIAFVGTVFFEVVMLEGVRKHLPQETMRAVERAIGNQSTAVMPWVLLTLYAAGISLAWQHRAALAQPLTSSFGLLLMLKIALSLSVFGHFASAMFWRRRGVLGGRRSRRLHLSVFCHVLAIVLLAKAMFYVQW
;
A
#
# COMPACT_ATOMS: atom_id res chain seq x y z
N MET A 1 22.33 -5.06 -13.72
CA MET A 1 21.49 -3.95 -14.23
C MET A 1 19.99 -4.12 -13.90
N SER A 2 19.48 -5.34 -13.72
CA SER A 2 18.07 -5.60 -13.35
C SER A 2 17.66 -5.08 -11.97
N TYR A 3 18.56 -5.10 -10.97
CA TYR A 3 18.23 -4.67 -9.60
C TYR A 3 17.81 -3.21 -9.49
N GLY A 4 18.58 -2.29 -10.09
CA GLY A 4 18.26 -0.85 -10.06
C GLY A 4 16.93 -0.53 -10.75
N VAL A 5 16.64 -1.19 -11.87
CA VAL A 5 15.36 -1.07 -12.59
C VAL A 5 14.20 -1.54 -11.72
N LEU A 6 14.33 -2.70 -11.08
CA LEU A 6 13.32 -3.23 -10.15
C LEU A 6 13.07 -2.27 -8.98
N LEU A 7 14.14 -1.66 -8.46
CA LEU A 7 14.04 -0.72 -7.34
C LEU A 7 13.33 0.58 -7.75
N ILE A 8 13.65 1.14 -8.92
CA ILE A 8 12.96 2.31 -9.48
C ILE A 8 11.48 1.99 -9.72
N LEU A 9 11.20 0.85 -10.36
CA LEU A 9 9.83 0.45 -10.67
C LEU A 9 9.01 0.18 -9.41
N HIS A 10 9.61 -0.44 -8.38
CA HIS A 10 8.98 -0.59 -7.07
C HIS A 10 8.70 0.76 -6.41
N LEU A 11 9.65 1.71 -6.45
CA LEU A 11 9.46 3.05 -5.89
C LEU A 11 8.36 3.84 -6.61
N LEU A 12 8.34 3.81 -7.95
CA LEU A 12 7.30 4.49 -8.73
C LEU A 12 5.91 3.92 -8.41
N ALA A 13 5.78 2.60 -8.35
CA ALA A 13 4.54 1.94 -7.97
C ALA A 13 4.15 2.25 -6.51
N ALA A 14 5.13 2.33 -5.61
CA ALA A 14 4.90 2.69 -4.22
C ALA A 14 4.42 4.14 -4.11
N ILE A 15 5.02 5.09 -4.83
CA ILE A 15 4.59 6.50 -4.86
C ILE A 15 3.15 6.60 -5.36
N ALA A 16 2.81 5.91 -6.46
CA ALA A 16 1.44 5.88 -6.96
C ALA A 16 0.45 5.31 -5.93
N PHE A 17 0.83 4.22 -5.26
CA PHE A 17 -0.01 3.56 -4.26
C PHE A 17 -0.19 4.44 -3.01
N VAL A 18 0.91 4.84 -2.37
CA VAL A 18 0.92 5.67 -1.17
C VAL A 18 0.26 7.02 -1.44
N GLY A 19 0.57 7.66 -2.57
CA GLY A 19 0.00 8.95 -2.96
C GLY A 19 -1.52 8.91 -3.11
N THR A 20 -2.04 7.84 -3.73
CA THR A 20 -3.50 7.66 -3.86
C THR A 20 -4.16 7.45 -2.50
N VAL A 21 -3.59 6.58 -1.64
CA VAL A 21 -4.14 6.33 -0.29
C VAL A 21 -4.06 7.60 0.56
N PHE A 22 -2.95 8.35 0.49
CA PHE A 22 -2.78 9.63 1.17
C PHE A 22 -3.81 10.65 0.69
N PHE A 23 -4.02 10.79 -0.62
CA PHE A 23 -5.02 11.67 -1.18
C PHE A 23 -6.44 11.30 -0.70
N GLU A 24 -6.80 10.02 -0.75
CA GLU A 24 -8.12 9.53 -0.33
C GLU A 24 -8.38 9.68 1.18
N VAL A 25 -7.37 9.52 2.03
CA VAL A 25 -7.54 9.60 3.49
C VAL A 25 -7.37 11.01 4.03
N VAL A 26 -6.39 11.77 3.54
CA VAL A 26 -6.02 13.08 4.10
C VAL A 26 -6.71 14.21 3.34
N MET A 27 -6.54 14.26 2.01
CA MET A 27 -7.05 15.36 1.21
C MET A 27 -8.58 15.28 1.07
N LEU A 28 -9.10 14.12 0.69
CA LEU A 28 -10.53 13.93 0.45
C LEU A 28 -11.36 14.10 1.73
N GLU A 29 -10.83 13.66 2.88
CA GLU A 29 -11.51 13.86 4.17
C GLU A 29 -11.55 15.35 4.58
N GLY A 30 -10.55 16.14 4.20
CA GLY A 30 -10.56 17.60 4.35
C GLY A 30 -11.60 18.28 3.44
N VAL A 31 -11.67 17.88 2.17
CA VAL A 31 -12.64 18.42 1.20
C VAL A 31 -14.08 18.07 1.59
N ARG A 32 -14.31 16.89 2.18
CA ARG A 32 -15.63 16.41 2.61
C ARG A 32 -16.37 17.36 3.56
N LYS A 33 -15.66 18.19 4.31
CA LYS A 33 -16.27 19.18 5.23
C LYS A 33 -16.86 20.39 4.50
N HIS A 34 -16.45 20.62 3.25
CA HIS A 34 -16.77 21.84 2.49
C HIS A 34 -17.78 21.60 1.36
N LEU A 35 -18.18 20.35 1.10
CA LEU A 35 -19.09 20.00 0.01
C LEU A 35 -20.42 19.43 0.52
N PRO A 36 -21.54 19.67 -0.19
CA PRO A 36 -22.81 18.99 0.06
C PRO A 36 -22.66 17.46 -0.02
N GLN A 37 -23.42 16.73 0.78
CA GLN A 37 -23.29 15.27 0.87
C GLN A 37 -23.54 14.55 -0.47
N GLU A 38 -24.42 15.08 -1.30
CA GLU A 38 -24.74 14.48 -2.61
C GLU A 38 -23.57 14.61 -3.59
N THR A 39 -22.96 15.79 -3.68
CA THR A 39 -21.75 16.04 -4.48
C THR A 39 -20.60 15.17 -4.00
N MET A 40 -20.41 15.04 -2.68
CA MET A 40 -19.37 14.19 -2.11
C MET A 40 -19.55 12.73 -2.50
N ARG A 41 -20.78 12.20 -2.47
CA ARG A 41 -21.07 10.82 -2.90
C ARG A 41 -20.76 10.61 -4.38
N ALA A 42 -21.03 11.59 -5.24
CA ALA A 42 -20.68 11.50 -6.66
C ALA A 42 -19.15 11.47 -6.86
N VAL A 43 -18.41 12.30 -6.12
CA VAL A 43 -16.94 12.34 -6.13
C VAL A 43 -16.35 11.01 -5.64
N GLU A 44 -16.80 10.48 -4.49
CA GLU A 44 -16.33 9.19 -3.95
C GLU A 44 -16.57 8.03 -4.93
N ARG A 45 -17.72 8.04 -5.63
CA ARG A 45 -18.02 7.06 -6.69
C ARG A 45 -17.07 7.19 -7.87
N ALA A 46 -16.87 8.40 -8.39
CA ALA A 46 -16.00 8.64 -9.54
C ALA A 46 -14.54 8.29 -9.25
N ILE A 47 -13.99 8.79 -8.13
CA ILE A 47 -12.64 8.47 -7.66
C ILE A 47 -12.49 6.98 -7.55
N GLY A 48 -13.42 6.35 -6.84
CA GLY A 48 -13.22 4.96 -6.55
C GLY A 48 -13.42 4.04 -7.77
N ASN A 49 -14.24 4.41 -8.76
CA ASN A 49 -14.31 3.68 -10.03
C ASN A 49 -12.96 3.72 -10.75
N GLN A 50 -12.32 4.89 -10.76
CA GLN A 50 -10.96 5.04 -11.25
C GLN A 50 -9.97 4.19 -10.44
N SER A 51 -10.05 4.22 -9.10
CA SER A 51 -9.21 3.40 -8.23
C SER A 51 -9.40 1.91 -8.54
N THR A 52 -10.61 1.43 -8.81
CA THR A 52 -10.81 0.01 -9.19
C THR A 52 -10.22 -0.39 -10.53
N ALA A 53 -10.06 0.57 -11.46
CA ALA A 53 -9.49 0.32 -12.77
C ALA A 53 -7.95 0.38 -12.74
N VAL A 54 -7.38 1.36 -12.04
CA VAL A 54 -5.93 1.64 -12.06
C VAL A 54 -5.17 0.85 -11.00
N MET A 55 -5.71 0.78 -9.78
CA MET A 55 -4.96 0.25 -8.65
C MET A 55 -4.51 -1.21 -8.78
N PRO A 56 -5.27 -2.14 -9.40
CA PRO A 56 -4.79 -3.52 -9.61
C PRO A 56 -3.46 -3.58 -10.34
N TRP A 57 -3.28 -2.72 -11.36
CA TRP A 57 -2.05 -2.65 -12.13
C TRP A 57 -0.90 -2.10 -11.29
N VAL A 58 -1.15 -1.03 -10.52
CA VAL A 58 -0.16 -0.45 -9.59
C VAL A 58 0.28 -1.48 -8.55
N LEU A 59 -0.66 -2.21 -7.93
CA LEU A 59 -0.32 -3.27 -6.98
C LEU A 59 0.44 -4.39 -7.68
N LEU A 60 0.01 -4.85 -8.85
CA LEU A 60 0.70 -5.91 -9.57
C LEU A 60 2.18 -5.56 -9.80
N THR A 61 2.44 -4.35 -10.29
CA THR A 61 3.80 -3.80 -10.48
C THR A 61 4.56 -3.72 -9.15
N LEU A 62 3.92 -3.20 -8.09
CA LEU A 62 4.52 -3.03 -6.76
C LEU A 62 4.94 -4.38 -6.15
N TYR A 63 4.05 -5.36 -6.15
CA TYR A 63 4.28 -6.69 -5.57
C TYR A 63 5.21 -7.53 -6.43
N ALA A 64 5.09 -7.50 -7.76
CA ALA A 64 6.02 -8.20 -8.64
C ALA A 64 7.47 -7.73 -8.41
N ALA A 65 7.68 -6.41 -8.41
CA ALA A 65 8.99 -5.84 -8.13
C ALA A 65 9.46 -6.14 -6.70
N GLY A 66 8.57 -6.04 -5.71
CA GLY A 66 8.87 -6.34 -4.32
C GLY A 66 9.31 -7.79 -4.10
N ILE A 67 8.64 -8.75 -4.75
CA ILE A 67 9.00 -10.17 -4.71
C ILE A 67 10.36 -10.40 -5.37
N SER A 68 10.61 -9.80 -6.54
CA SER A 68 11.91 -9.92 -7.22
C SER A 68 13.06 -9.33 -6.39
N LEU A 69 12.81 -8.26 -5.64
CA LEU A 69 13.79 -7.66 -4.71
C LEU A 69 14.00 -8.55 -3.48
N ALA A 70 12.93 -9.09 -2.90
CA ALA A 70 12.99 -9.99 -1.75
C ALA A 70 13.74 -11.30 -2.09
N TRP A 71 13.58 -11.81 -3.31
CA TRP A 71 14.27 -13.02 -3.77
C TRP A 71 15.80 -12.85 -3.80
N GLN A 72 16.28 -11.65 -4.12
CA GLN A 72 17.72 -11.35 -4.08
C GLN A 72 18.26 -11.30 -2.64
N HIS A 73 17.40 -10.97 -1.68
CA HIS A 73 17.70 -10.96 -0.25
C HIS A 73 17.34 -12.28 0.46
N ARG A 74 17.18 -13.40 -0.28
CA ARG A 74 16.82 -14.71 0.30
C ARG A 74 17.75 -15.18 1.41
N ALA A 75 19.04 -14.85 1.34
CA ALA A 75 20.01 -15.21 2.35
C ALA A 75 19.71 -14.51 3.70
N ALA A 76 19.35 -13.23 3.67
CA ALA A 76 18.92 -12.49 4.85
C ALA A 76 17.57 -12.97 5.40
N LEU A 77 16.69 -13.48 4.53
CA LEU A 77 15.40 -14.07 4.91
C LEU A 77 15.51 -15.50 5.45
N ALA A 78 16.60 -16.22 5.18
CA ALA A 78 16.81 -17.57 5.69
C ALA A 78 17.13 -17.56 7.20
N GLN A 79 17.73 -16.48 7.69
CA GLN A 79 18.03 -16.26 9.11
C GLN A 79 17.59 -14.84 9.51
N PRO A 80 16.28 -14.56 9.55
CA PRO A 80 15.80 -13.19 9.72
C PRO A 80 16.08 -12.64 11.11
N LEU A 81 16.23 -13.50 12.13
CA LEU A 81 16.46 -13.09 13.51
C LEU A 81 17.95 -12.81 13.82
N THR A 82 18.88 -13.18 12.93
CA THR A 82 20.31 -13.01 13.18
C THR A 82 20.83 -11.63 12.79
N SER A 83 20.04 -10.82 12.09
CA SER A 83 20.40 -9.45 11.73
C SER A 83 19.20 -8.51 11.82
N SER A 84 19.43 -7.25 12.24
CA SER A 84 18.37 -6.23 12.25
C SER A 84 17.78 -6.03 10.86
N PHE A 85 18.61 -6.13 9.81
CA PHE A 85 18.17 -6.03 8.41
C PHE A 85 17.18 -7.14 8.03
N GLY A 86 17.49 -8.40 8.37
CA GLY A 86 16.61 -9.54 8.09
C GLY A 86 15.26 -9.45 8.80
N LEU A 87 15.27 -9.04 10.07
CA LEU A 87 14.05 -8.89 10.88
C LEU A 87 13.16 -7.77 10.35
N LEU A 88 13.74 -6.60 10.06
CA LEU A 88 13.02 -5.46 9.51
C LEU A 88 12.48 -5.77 8.11
N LEU A 89 13.24 -6.50 7.28
CA LEU A 89 12.78 -6.95 5.97
C LEU A 89 11.61 -7.93 6.09
N MET A 90 11.68 -8.89 7.00
CA MET A 90 10.58 -9.85 7.26
C MET A 90 9.32 -9.11 7.73
N LEU A 91 9.45 -8.19 8.67
CA LEU A 91 8.32 -7.40 9.17
C LEU A 91 7.71 -6.51 8.07
N LYS A 92 8.55 -5.93 7.21
CA LYS A 92 8.11 -5.17 6.04
C LYS A 92 7.31 -6.03 5.06
N ILE A 93 7.77 -7.26 4.79
CA ILE A 93 7.05 -8.21 3.93
C ILE A 93 5.71 -8.60 4.57
N ALA A 94 5.68 -8.91 5.86
CA ALA A 94 4.45 -9.26 6.58
C ALA A 94 3.42 -8.13 6.54
N LEU A 95 3.84 -6.88 6.80
CA LEU A 95 2.97 -5.71 6.67
C LEU A 95 2.49 -5.51 5.23
N SER A 96 3.35 -5.72 4.24
CA SER A 96 2.94 -5.63 2.84
C SER A 96 1.88 -6.68 2.50
N LEU A 97 2.03 -7.93 2.94
CA LEU A 97 1.01 -8.97 2.73
C LEU A 97 -0.31 -8.63 3.43
N SER A 98 -0.27 -8.02 4.62
CA SER A 98 -1.46 -7.49 5.29
C SER A 98 -2.16 -6.41 4.45
N VAL A 99 -1.40 -5.46 3.88
CA VAL A 99 -1.93 -4.43 2.96
C VAL A 99 -2.57 -5.07 1.73
N PHE A 100 -1.92 -6.06 1.12
CA PHE A 100 -2.47 -6.79 -0.02
C PHE A 100 -3.81 -7.44 0.33
N GLY A 101 -3.89 -8.13 1.47
CA GLY A 101 -5.12 -8.77 1.95
C GLY A 101 -6.26 -7.76 2.14
N HIS A 102 -6.01 -6.66 2.85
CA HIS A 102 -6.99 -5.58 3.04
C HIS A 102 -7.49 -5.03 1.71
N PHE A 103 -6.57 -4.79 0.77
CA PHE A 103 -6.89 -4.21 -0.52
C PHE A 103 -7.66 -5.18 -1.42
N ALA A 104 -7.27 -6.45 -1.46
CA ALA A 104 -7.96 -7.50 -2.20
C ALA A 104 -9.39 -7.71 -1.68
N SER A 105 -9.56 -7.78 -0.34
CA SER A 105 -10.88 -7.86 0.28
C SER A 105 -11.74 -6.63 -0.04
N ALA A 106 -11.16 -5.43 0.01
CA ALA A 106 -11.85 -4.20 -0.35
C ALA A 106 -12.32 -4.23 -1.81
N MET A 107 -11.45 -4.61 -2.73
CA MET A 107 -11.78 -4.68 -4.15
C MET A 107 -12.87 -5.71 -4.44
N PHE A 108 -12.80 -6.87 -3.79
CA PHE A 108 -13.79 -7.93 -3.91
C PHE A 108 -15.17 -7.49 -3.42
N TRP A 109 -15.26 -6.87 -2.23
CA TRP A 109 -16.53 -6.35 -1.71
C TRP A 109 -17.09 -5.20 -2.54
N ARG A 110 -16.21 -4.44 -3.19
CA ARG A 110 -16.59 -3.30 -4.01
C ARG A 110 -17.20 -3.75 -5.32
N ARG A 111 -16.58 -4.75 -5.98
CA ARG A 111 -17.14 -5.38 -7.18
C ARG A 111 -18.49 -6.03 -6.92
N ARG A 112 -18.73 -6.52 -5.69
CA ARG A 112 -20.02 -7.08 -5.27
C ARG A 112 -21.05 -6.02 -4.83
N GLY A 113 -20.69 -4.73 -4.78
CA GLY A 113 -21.58 -3.66 -4.34
C GLY A 113 -21.92 -3.66 -2.83
N VAL A 114 -21.26 -4.48 -2.02
CA VAL A 114 -21.56 -4.67 -0.58
C VAL A 114 -20.77 -3.71 0.32
N LEU A 115 -19.88 -2.90 -0.27
CA LEU A 115 -19.03 -1.98 0.47
C LEU A 115 -19.79 -0.71 0.87
N GLY A 116 -20.22 -0.66 2.12
CA GLY A 116 -20.71 0.58 2.74
C GLY A 116 -19.56 1.57 3.03
N GLY A 117 -19.84 2.87 2.91
CA GLY A 117 -18.84 3.94 3.04
C GLY A 117 -18.06 3.96 4.36
N ARG A 118 -18.68 3.56 5.49
CA ARG A 118 -17.98 3.46 6.78
C ARG A 118 -16.91 2.34 6.82
N ARG A 119 -17.16 1.19 6.17
CA ARG A 119 -16.20 0.09 6.09
C ARG A 119 -15.06 0.44 5.14
N SER A 120 -15.37 1.07 4.01
CA SER A 120 -14.35 1.59 3.07
C SER A 120 -13.39 2.55 3.78
N ARG A 121 -13.90 3.55 4.52
CA ARG A 121 -13.04 4.49 5.24
C ARG A 121 -12.12 3.82 6.27
N ARG A 122 -12.62 2.85 7.04
CA ARG A 122 -11.77 2.10 8.00
C ARG A 122 -10.69 1.27 7.30
N LEU A 123 -11.02 0.65 6.17
CA LEU A 123 -10.04 -0.11 5.38
C LEU A 123 -8.94 0.80 4.84
N HIS A 124 -9.30 1.97 4.29
CA HIS A 124 -8.32 2.92 3.76
C HIS A 124 -7.44 3.50 4.87
N LEU A 125 -8.01 3.80 6.05
CA LEU A 125 -7.23 4.24 7.21
C LEU A 125 -6.28 3.14 7.72
N SER A 126 -6.74 1.88 7.80
CA SER A 126 -5.88 0.75 8.18
C SER A 126 -4.71 0.59 7.20
N VAL A 127 -5.01 0.61 5.90
CA VAL A 127 -4.00 0.53 4.83
C VAL A 127 -3.02 1.71 4.94
N PHE A 128 -3.52 2.92 5.19
CA PHE A 128 -2.68 4.10 5.39
C PHE A 128 -1.69 3.93 6.54
N CYS A 129 -2.15 3.46 7.70
CA CYS A 129 -1.26 3.17 8.84
C CYS A 129 -0.21 2.10 8.51
N HIS A 130 -0.61 1.01 7.84
CA HIS A 130 0.32 -0.03 7.42
C HIS A 130 1.37 0.49 6.43
N VAL A 131 0.97 1.30 5.46
CA VAL A 131 1.87 1.91 4.48
C VAL A 131 2.88 2.82 5.15
N LEU A 132 2.43 3.64 6.11
CA LEU A 132 3.31 4.51 6.87
C LEU A 132 4.35 3.69 7.66
N ALA A 133 3.92 2.61 8.31
CA ALA A 133 4.82 1.67 8.97
C ALA A 133 5.82 1.06 7.99
N ILE A 134 5.38 0.60 6.81
CA ILE A 134 6.26 0.05 5.77
C ILE A 134 7.35 1.04 5.33
N VAL A 135 6.99 2.33 5.16
CA VAL A 135 7.95 3.39 4.78
C VAL A 135 8.96 3.63 5.90
N LEU A 136 8.51 3.70 7.16
CA LEU A 136 9.39 3.86 8.31
C LEU A 136 10.35 2.68 8.45
N LEU A 137 9.85 1.43 8.33
CA LEU A 137 10.68 0.23 8.33
C LEU A 137 11.72 0.28 7.20
N ALA A 138 11.30 0.66 5.99
CA ALA A 138 12.20 0.75 4.85
C ALA A 138 13.37 1.70 5.09
N LYS A 139 13.16 2.80 5.83
CA LYS A 139 14.27 3.68 6.23
C LYS A 139 15.04 3.16 7.44
N ALA A 140 14.36 2.61 8.44
CA ALA A 140 15.00 2.03 9.62
C ALA A 140 16.05 0.98 9.24
N MET A 141 15.81 0.18 8.19
CA MET A 141 16.76 -0.80 7.66
C MET A 141 18.16 -0.25 7.35
N PHE A 142 18.32 1.05 7.10
CA PHE A 142 19.61 1.68 6.81
C PHE A 142 20.29 2.26 8.07
N TYR A 143 19.52 2.62 9.08
CA TYR A 143 20.01 3.30 10.29
C TYR A 143 20.16 2.37 11.49
N VAL A 144 19.45 1.23 11.46
CA VAL A 144 19.38 0.28 12.55
C VAL A 144 20.29 -0.90 12.24
N GLN A 145 21.40 -1.01 12.97
CA GLN A 145 22.37 -2.08 12.85
C GLN A 145 22.78 -2.54 14.26
N TRP A 146 22.62 -3.82 14.53
CA TRP A 146 23.10 -4.52 15.72
C TRP A 146 23.42 -5.97 15.35
#